data_AF-A0A498JKF8-F1
#
_entry.id   AF-A0A498JKF8-F1
#
_cell.length_a   1.000
_cell.length_b   1.000
_cell.length_c   1.000
_cell.angle_alpha   90.00
_cell.angle_beta   90.00
_cell.angle_gamma   90.00
#
_symmetry.space_group_name_H-M   'P 1'
#
loop_
_entity.id
_entity.type
_entity.pdbx_description
1 polymer ?
#
loop_
_entity_poly.entity_id
_entity_poly.type
_entity_poly.pdbx_seq_one_letter_code
_entity_poly.pdbx_strand_id
1 'polypeptide(L)'
;MSKITYYTRPKTPGPVLKTREFTLAACRVVGAARVEEAREHFIATPTPTPISAMVKHNNVIPSSHFRKHWQNYVKTWFNQPARKTRRRTARQKKAVKIFPRPTTGPLRPIVHGQTLKYNMKVRAGRGFTLEELKSAGIPKKLAPTIGISVDHRRKNRSLEGLQANVQRLKTYKAKLVVFPRRAKHIKAGDSPAEEIANATQLQGPYLPIAREKPTVELVKVTDELKSFKAYDKLRVERMNTRHIGARLKKAAEAEKEEKK
;
A
#
# COMPACT_ATOMS: atom_id res chain seq x y z
N MET A 1 -13.13 37.43 -8.56
CA MET A 1 -13.69 36.19 -7.95
C MET A 1 -14.20 35.30 -9.07
N SER A 2 -13.42 34.32 -9.52
CA SER A 2 -13.77 33.41 -10.62
C SER A 2 -14.00 32.00 -10.08
N LYS A 3 -15.27 31.55 -10.15
CA LYS A 3 -15.74 30.24 -9.69
C LYS A 3 -15.42 29.17 -10.74
N ILE A 4 -14.83 28.05 -10.33
CA ILE A 4 -14.60 26.87 -11.17
C ILE A 4 -15.83 25.95 -11.04
N THR A 5 -16.60 25.83 -12.11
CA THR A 5 -17.70 24.88 -12.28
C THR A 5 -17.15 23.50 -12.67
N TYR A 6 -17.55 22.45 -11.94
CA TYR A 6 -17.26 21.06 -12.30
C TYR A 6 -18.47 20.47 -13.03
N TYR A 7 -18.31 20.07 -14.29
CA TYR A 7 -19.32 19.29 -15.02
C TYR A 7 -19.15 17.80 -14.69
N THR A 8 -20.20 17.19 -14.14
CA THR A 8 -20.35 15.75 -13.97
C THR A 8 -20.88 15.13 -15.27
N ARG A 9 -20.18 14.11 -15.80
CA ARG A 9 -20.56 13.43 -17.05
C ARG A 9 -21.67 12.39 -16.76
N PRO A 10 -22.79 12.36 -17.51
CA PRO A 10 -23.84 11.37 -17.31
C PRO A 10 -23.44 9.99 -17.88
N LYS A 11 -23.84 8.92 -17.18
CA LYS A 11 -23.73 7.52 -17.62
C LYS A 11 -24.76 7.24 -18.72
N THR A 12 -24.31 6.82 -19.90
CA THR A 12 -25.19 6.24 -20.93
C THR A 12 -25.31 4.71 -20.72
N PRO A 13 -26.51 4.12 -20.88
CA PRO A 13 -26.71 2.68 -20.85
C PRO A 13 -26.36 2.05 -22.21
N GLY A 14 -25.72 0.88 -22.21
CA GLY A 14 -25.37 0.12 -23.41
C GLY A 14 -26.55 -0.65 -24.02
N PRO A 15 -26.48 -1.06 -25.29
CA PRO A 15 -27.59 -1.67 -26.01
C PRO A 15 -27.81 -3.15 -25.65
N VAL A 16 -29.09 -3.53 -25.59
CA VAL A 16 -29.61 -4.90 -25.40
C VAL A 16 -29.71 -5.59 -26.77
N LEU A 17 -29.08 -6.75 -26.93
CA LEU A 17 -29.20 -7.58 -28.14
C LEU A 17 -30.48 -8.43 -28.07
N LYS A 18 -31.40 -8.20 -29.01
CA LYS A 18 -32.60 -9.03 -29.24
C LYS A 18 -32.20 -10.33 -29.96
N THR A 19 -32.61 -11.46 -29.41
CA THR A 19 -32.67 -12.75 -30.09
C THR A 19 -33.76 -12.72 -31.17
N ARG A 20 -33.42 -13.07 -32.41
CA ARG A 20 -34.39 -13.33 -33.49
C ARG A 20 -34.62 -14.83 -33.57
N GLU A 21 -35.86 -15.23 -33.30
CA GLU A 21 -36.41 -16.54 -33.64
C GLU A 21 -36.55 -16.64 -35.16
N PHE A 22 -36.20 -17.78 -35.74
CA PHE A 22 -36.58 -18.15 -37.11
C PHE A 22 -37.33 -19.48 -37.06
N THR A 23 -38.51 -19.44 -37.69
CA THR A 23 -39.59 -20.41 -37.71
C THR A 23 -39.29 -21.64 -38.56
N LEU A 24 -39.83 -22.78 -38.11
CA LEU A 24 -39.95 -24.06 -38.80
C LEU A 24 -40.77 -23.96 -40.10
N ALA A 25 -40.31 -24.64 -41.15
CA ALA A 25 -41.15 -25.06 -42.28
C ALA A 25 -40.91 -26.55 -42.54
N ALA A 26 -41.99 -27.31 -42.49
CA ALA A 26 -42.05 -28.75 -42.69
C ALA A 26 -42.11 -29.11 -44.19
N CYS A 27 -41.56 -30.26 -44.56
CA CYS A 27 -42.14 -31.08 -45.63
C CYS A 27 -41.75 -32.55 -45.45
N ARG A 28 -42.72 -33.43 -45.65
CA ARG A 28 -42.75 -34.86 -45.32
C ARG A 28 -42.62 -35.65 -46.64
N VAL A 29 -41.72 -36.64 -46.66
CA VAL A 29 -41.77 -38.02 -47.24
C VAL A 29 -42.50 -38.19 -48.60
N VAL A 30 -41.91 -38.80 -49.64
CA VAL A 30 -41.90 -40.26 -49.94
C VAL A 30 -41.09 -40.46 -51.24
N GLY A 31 -40.34 -41.56 -51.38
CA GLY A 31 -39.99 -42.08 -52.71
C GLY A 31 -38.78 -43.01 -52.74
N ALA A 32 -39.04 -44.31 -52.87
CA ALA A 32 -38.06 -45.38 -52.87
C ALA A 32 -37.39 -45.63 -54.24
N ALA A 33 -36.21 -46.27 -54.16
CA ALA A 33 -35.60 -47.19 -55.12
C ALA A 33 -35.18 -46.65 -56.52
N ARG A 34 -33.86 -46.69 -56.79
CA ARG A 34 -33.29 -47.54 -57.87
C ARG A 34 -31.75 -47.60 -57.78
N VAL A 35 -31.25 -48.80 -58.02
CA VAL A 35 -29.85 -49.22 -58.15
C VAL A 35 -29.35 -48.93 -59.58
N GLU A 36 -28.03 -48.99 -59.75
CA GLU A 36 -27.20 -49.01 -60.98
C GLU A 36 -26.47 -47.68 -61.26
N GLU A 37 -25.18 -47.58 -60.90
CA GLU A 37 -24.00 -48.11 -61.61
C GLU A 37 -23.55 -47.16 -62.74
N ALA A 38 -22.45 -46.42 -62.49
CA ALA A 38 -21.35 -46.21 -63.45
C ALA A 38 -20.45 -45.01 -63.07
N ARG A 39 -19.17 -45.32 -62.90
CA ARG A 39 -18.00 -44.65 -63.51
C ARG A 39 -17.62 -43.22 -63.07
N GLU A 40 -16.52 -43.21 -62.32
CA GLU A 40 -15.36 -42.30 -62.39
C GLU A 40 -15.62 -40.81 -62.64
N HIS A 41 -15.66 -40.04 -61.55
CA HIS A 41 -14.76 -38.90 -61.39
C HIS A 41 -14.43 -38.76 -59.90
N PHE A 42 -13.21 -39.16 -59.53
CA PHE A 42 -12.65 -38.91 -58.21
C PHE A 42 -12.43 -37.40 -58.06
N ILE A 43 -13.49 -36.66 -57.72
CA ILE A 43 -13.35 -35.32 -57.18
C ILE A 43 -12.76 -35.53 -55.80
N ALA A 44 -11.45 -35.32 -55.68
CA ALA A 44 -10.78 -35.20 -54.40
C ALA A 44 -11.55 -34.18 -53.58
N THR A 45 -12.28 -34.66 -52.57
CA THR A 45 -12.90 -33.79 -51.57
C THR A 45 -11.78 -32.96 -50.96
N PRO A 46 -11.92 -31.62 -50.86
CA PRO A 46 -10.94 -30.83 -50.14
C PRO A 46 -10.89 -31.39 -48.71
N THR A 47 -9.78 -32.02 -48.36
CA THR A 47 -9.50 -32.46 -46.99
C THR A 47 -9.87 -31.33 -46.05
N PRO A 48 -10.62 -31.57 -44.96
CA PRO A 48 -10.95 -30.52 -44.01
C PRO A 48 -9.64 -29.91 -43.54
N THR A 49 -9.39 -28.65 -43.91
CA THR A 49 -8.24 -27.89 -43.43
C THR A 49 -8.22 -28.05 -41.91
N PRO A 50 -7.13 -28.53 -41.31
CA PRO A 50 -7.09 -28.68 -39.86
C PRO A 50 -7.43 -27.32 -39.26
N ILE A 51 -8.46 -27.29 -38.42
CA ILE A 51 -8.81 -26.11 -37.62
C ILE A 51 -7.49 -25.67 -36.99
N SER A 52 -6.93 -24.57 -37.49
CA SER A 52 -5.60 -24.13 -37.11
C SER A 52 -5.61 -23.89 -35.61
N ALA A 53 -5.13 -24.86 -34.84
CA ALA A 53 -4.97 -24.73 -33.41
C ALA A 53 -3.99 -23.58 -33.21
N MET A 54 -4.54 -22.43 -32.85
CA MET A 54 -3.90 -21.11 -32.85
C MET A 54 -2.66 -21.03 -31.94
N VAL A 55 -2.45 -22.06 -31.12
CA VAL A 55 -1.29 -22.24 -30.25
C VAL A 55 -0.76 -23.65 -30.48
N LYS A 56 0.54 -23.75 -30.80
CA LYS A 56 1.21 -25.05 -30.93
C LYS A 56 1.32 -25.67 -29.52
N HIS A 57 0.87 -26.91 -29.36
CA HIS A 57 0.84 -27.70 -28.12
C HIS A 57 -0.17 -27.21 -27.06
N ASN A 58 -0.20 -27.90 -25.91
CA ASN A 58 -1.02 -27.58 -24.74
C ASN A 58 -0.46 -26.37 -23.96
N ASN A 59 -0.22 -25.26 -24.65
CA ASN A 59 0.24 -24.02 -24.05
C ASN A 59 -0.97 -23.15 -23.65
N VAL A 60 -0.79 -22.36 -22.59
CA VAL A 60 -1.80 -21.40 -22.14
C VAL A 60 -2.09 -20.38 -23.24
N ILE A 61 -3.36 -20.09 -23.47
CA ILE A 61 -3.79 -19.08 -24.44
C ILE A 61 -3.15 -17.73 -24.05
N PRO A 62 -2.38 -17.08 -24.95
CA PRO A 62 -1.66 -15.86 -24.61
C PRO A 62 -2.64 -14.71 -24.38
N SER A 63 -2.61 -14.12 -23.18
CA SER A 63 -3.34 -12.90 -22.84
C SER A 63 -2.45 -11.66 -23.03
N SER A 64 -1.96 -11.45 -24.26
CA SER A 64 -1.02 -10.37 -24.55
C SER A 64 -1.71 -9.00 -24.53
N HIS A 65 -1.18 -8.07 -23.73
CA HIS A 65 -1.71 -6.72 -23.54
C HIS A 65 -1.21 -5.71 -24.59
N PHE A 66 -1.09 -6.15 -25.86
CA PHE A 66 -0.61 -5.33 -26.99
C PHE A 66 -1.74 -4.91 -27.94
N ARG A 67 -2.95 -4.71 -27.39
CA ARG A 67 -4.19 -4.44 -28.15
C ARG A 67 -4.29 -3.01 -28.72
N LYS A 68 -3.32 -2.14 -28.41
CA LYS A 68 -3.25 -0.75 -28.86
C LYS A 68 -1.95 -0.53 -29.64
N HIS A 69 -1.81 0.63 -30.29
CA HIS A 69 -0.57 1.05 -30.98
C HIS A 69 0.58 1.34 -29.99
N TRP A 70 1.04 0.31 -29.29
CA TRP A 70 2.03 0.39 -28.21
C TRP A 70 3.40 0.87 -28.71
N GLN A 71 3.70 0.65 -30.01
CA GLN A 71 4.93 1.11 -30.66
C GLN A 71 5.09 2.64 -30.57
N ASN A 72 4.00 3.40 -30.57
CA ASN A 72 4.02 4.86 -30.39
C ASN A 72 4.25 5.30 -28.93
N TYR A 73 4.12 4.37 -27.97
CA TYR A 73 4.21 4.65 -26.53
C TYR A 73 5.33 3.85 -25.86
N VAL A 74 6.42 3.60 -26.59
CA VAL A 74 7.59 2.91 -26.07
C VAL A 74 8.39 3.83 -25.15
N LYS A 75 8.50 3.45 -23.88
CA LYS A 75 9.34 4.13 -22.91
C LYS A 75 10.71 3.48 -22.84
N THR A 76 11.71 4.13 -23.40
CA THR A 76 13.11 3.71 -23.31
C THR A 76 13.78 4.18 -22.02
N TRP A 77 14.86 3.52 -21.61
CA TRP A 77 15.59 3.80 -20.37
C TRP A 77 17.00 4.33 -20.59
N PHE A 78 17.35 4.78 -21.81
CA PHE A 78 18.68 5.35 -22.13
C PHE A 78 19.04 6.57 -21.28
N ASN A 79 18.04 7.35 -20.85
CA ASN A 79 18.21 8.51 -19.97
C ASN A 79 18.40 8.15 -18.48
N GLN A 80 18.42 6.87 -18.10
CA GLN A 80 18.57 6.45 -16.70
C GLN A 80 19.89 6.92 -16.05
N PRO A 81 21.09 6.76 -16.66
CA PRO A 81 22.34 7.27 -16.10
C PRO A 81 22.35 8.80 -15.96
N ALA A 82 21.93 9.54 -17.00
CA ALA A 82 21.83 10.99 -16.95
C ALA A 82 20.89 11.46 -15.82
N ARG A 83 19.75 10.77 -15.62
CA ARG A 83 18.82 11.05 -14.50
C ARG A 83 19.44 10.74 -13.13
N LYS A 84 20.35 9.76 -13.01
CA LYS A 84 21.09 9.50 -11.75
C LYS A 84 22.04 10.66 -11.45
N THR A 85 22.86 11.07 -12.42
CA THR A 85 23.80 12.20 -12.27
C THR A 85 23.08 13.50 -11.94
N ARG A 86 22.03 13.86 -12.70
CA ARG A 86 21.21 15.05 -12.44
C ARG A 86 20.65 15.08 -11.01
N ARG A 87 20.14 13.94 -10.51
CA ARG A 87 19.64 13.85 -9.12
C ARG A 87 20.75 13.99 -8.09
N ARG A 88 21.96 13.48 -8.36
CA ARG A 88 23.13 13.64 -7.48
C ARG A 88 23.53 15.12 -7.37
N THR A 89 23.70 15.80 -8.51
CA THR A 89 24.05 17.23 -8.53
C THR A 89 22.98 18.08 -7.84
N ALA A 90 21.69 17.80 -8.06
CA ALA A 90 20.62 18.51 -7.38
C ALA A 90 20.64 18.32 -5.85
N ARG A 91 20.98 17.12 -5.37
CA ARG A 91 21.15 16.85 -3.92
C ARG A 91 22.35 17.60 -3.35
N GLN A 92 23.48 17.64 -4.06
CA GLN A 92 24.67 18.40 -3.65
C GLN A 92 24.37 19.91 -3.59
N LYS A 93 23.74 20.48 -4.63
CA LYS A 93 23.29 21.88 -4.64
C LYS A 93 22.34 22.19 -3.48
N LYS A 94 21.43 21.27 -3.15
CA LYS A 94 20.53 21.40 -1.99
C LYS A 94 21.31 21.38 -0.67
N ALA A 95 22.30 20.51 -0.51
CA ALA A 95 23.10 20.41 0.70
C ALA A 95 23.86 21.71 0.99
N VAL A 96 24.52 22.27 -0.04
CA VAL A 96 25.23 23.56 0.04
C VAL A 96 24.25 24.69 0.41
N LYS A 97 23.08 24.76 -0.23
CA LYS A 97 22.08 25.82 0.03
C LYS A 97 21.53 25.81 1.46
N ILE A 98 21.44 24.64 2.08
CA ILE A 98 20.76 24.44 3.37
C ILE A 98 21.75 24.38 4.55
N PHE A 99 23.05 24.35 4.27
CA PHE A 99 24.11 24.36 5.28
C PHE A 99 23.85 25.48 6.30
N PRO A 100 23.84 25.19 7.63
CA PRO A 100 24.34 23.98 8.30
C PRO A 100 23.30 22.85 8.50
N ARG A 101 22.04 22.98 8.07
CA ARG A 101 20.99 22.00 8.41
C ARG A 101 21.17 20.65 7.65
N PRO A 102 20.66 19.52 8.19
CA PRO A 102 20.73 18.23 7.52
C PRO A 102 19.99 18.17 6.17
N THR A 103 20.61 17.55 5.16
CA THR A 103 20.09 17.48 3.78
C THR A 103 18.81 16.64 3.64
N THR A 104 18.65 15.65 4.52
CA THR A 104 17.59 14.62 4.51
C THR A 104 16.19 15.21 4.74
N GLY A 105 16.11 16.43 5.28
CA GLY A 105 14.86 17.15 5.52
C GLY A 105 14.41 17.06 6.98
N PRO A 106 13.12 17.34 7.28
CA PRO A 106 12.63 17.40 8.65
C PRO A 106 12.41 16.01 9.28
N LEU A 107 12.44 15.95 10.61
CA LEU A 107 12.25 14.73 11.39
C LEU A 107 10.85 14.18 11.14
N ARG A 108 10.77 12.86 10.97
CA ARG A 108 9.52 12.12 10.72
C ARG A 108 9.29 11.10 11.85
N PRO A 109 8.04 10.84 12.24
CA PRO A 109 7.69 9.89 13.29
C PRO A 109 7.85 8.44 12.83
N ILE A 110 7.85 7.55 13.81
CA ILE A 110 7.79 6.10 13.67
C ILE A 110 6.33 5.71 13.52
N VAL A 111 6.00 4.98 12.44
CA VAL A 111 4.63 4.55 12.12
C VAL A 111 4.63 3.12 11.58
N HIS A 112 3.60 2.34 11.93
CA HIS A 112 3.39 0.98 11.46
C HIS A 112 2.68 0.90 10.08
N GLY A 113 2.78 -0.24 9.41
CA GLY A 113 1.96 -0.55 8.25
C GLY A 113 0.47 -0.71 8.62
N GLN A 114 -0.43 -0.50 7.64
CA GLN A 114 -1.87 -0.49 7.90
C GLN A 114 -2.52 -1.89 7.92
N THR A 115 -1.98 -2.84 7.15
CA THR A 115 -2.58 -4.17 6.98
C THR A 115 -1.95 -5.19 7.93
N LEU A 116 -2.66 -6.29 8.20
CA LEU A 116 -2.16 -7.41 9.03
C LEU A 116 -0.79 -7.92 8.57
N LYS A 117 -0.53 -7.97 7.25
CA LYS A 117 0.76 -8.40 6.68
C LYS A 117 1.91 -7.43 6.99
N TYR A 118 1.63 -6.15 7.18
CA TYR A 118 2.65 -5.09 7.28
C TYR A 118 2.65 -4.34 8.61
N ASN A 119 1.78 -4.68 9.56
CA ASN A 119 1.72 -4.03 10.87
C ASN A 119 3.06 -4.15 11.64
N MET A 120 3.78 -5.26 11.52
CA MET A 120 5.11 -5.46 12.12
C MET A 120 6.20 -4.60 11.47
N LYS A 121 5.97 -4.06 10.27
CA LYS A 121 6.94 -3.22 9.58
C LYS A 121 6.77 -1.77 10.01
N VAL A 122 7.84 -1.27 10.62
CA VAL A 122 7.96 0.13 11.00
C VAL A 122 8.57 0.94 9.85
N ARG A 123 8.10 2.18 9.66
CA ARG A 123 8.54 3.12 8.63
C ARG A 123 8.45 4.57 9.10
N ALA A 124 9.07 5.48 8.33
CA ALA A 124 8.90 6.92 8.55
C ALA A 124 7.51 7.39 8.10
N GLY A 125 6.77 8.02 9.00
CA GLY A 125 5.44 8.58 8.74
C GLY A 125 5.46 9.91 8.00
N ARG A 126 4.32 10.61 7.98
CA ARG A 126 4.24 11.96 7.39
C ARG A 126 4.78 13.04 8.32
N GLY A 127 4.30 13.06 9.57
CA GLY A 127 4.66 14.03 10.60
C GLY A 127 4.08 13.66 11.96
N PHE A 128 4.58 14.29 13.02
CA PHE A 128 4.16 14.09 14.40
C PHE A 128 2.74 14.62 14.65
N THR A 129 2.01 13.99 15.56
CA THR A 129 0.69 14.46 15.98
C THR A 129 0.81 15.64 16.93
N LEU A 130 -0.30 16.35 17.15
CA LEU A 130 -0.34 17.45 18.12
C LEU A 130 -0.18 16.96 19.57
N GLU A 131 -0.69 15.76 19.86
CA GLU A 131 -0.55 15.12 21.17
C GLU A 131 0.91 14.78 21.48
N GLU A 132 1.62 14.15 20.54
CA GLU A 132 3.04 13.81 20.68
C GLU A 132 3.89 15.07 20.93
N LEU A 133 3.60 16.14 20.18
CA LEU A 133 4.30 17.42 20.34
C LEU A 133 4.01 18.07 21.70
N LYS A 134 2.76 18.02 22.16
CA LYS A 134 2.36 18.53 23.48
C LYS A 134 3.07 17.77 24.60
N SER A 135 3.11 16.43 24.53
CA SER A 135 3.82 15.58 25.50
C SER A 135 5.34 15.78 25.47
N ALA A 136 5.92 16.17 24.33
CA ALA A 136 7.33 16.51 24.21
C ALA A 136 7.66 17.98 24.60
N GLY A 137 6.65 18.80 24.93
CA GLY A 137 6.84 20.22 25.25
C GLY A 137 7.25 21.07 24.05
N ILE A 138 6.83 20.71 22.84
CA ILE A 138 7.15 21.43 21.60
C ILE A 138 5.89 22.09 21.04
N PRO A 139 5.85 23.42 20.89
CA PRO A 139 4.67 24.07 20.33
C PRO A 139 4.54 23.81 18.83
N LYS A 140 3.29 23.58 18.37
CA LYS A 140 2.98 23.19 16.97
C LYS A 140 3.50 24.16 15.90
N LYS A 141 3.60 25.45 16.21
CA LYS A 141 4.10 26.48 15.27
C LYS A 141 5.62 26.52 15.21
N LEU A 142 6.29 26.16 16.29
CA LEU A 142 7.75 26.11 16.39
C LEU A 142 8.29 24.81 15.76
N ALA A 143 7.56 23.70 15.86
CA ALA A 143 8.03 22.41 15.34
C ALA A 143 8.52 22.46 13.86
N PRO A 144 7.80 23.07 12.89
CA PRO A 144 8.30 23.17 11.52
C PRO A 144 9.57 24.04 11.36
N THR A 145 9.77 25.06 12.21
CA THR A 145 10.93 25.96 12.09
C THR A 145 12.23 25.28 12.53
N ILE A 146 12.15 24.44 13.56
CA ILE A 146 13.25 23.60 14.05
C ILE A 146 13.45 22.29 13.26
N GLY A 147 12.72 22.12 12.16
CA GLY A 147 12.87 20.95 11.28
C GLY A 147 12.12 19.71 11.75
N ILE A 148 11.00 19.84 12.45
CA ILE A 148 10.11 18.72 12.81
C ILE A 148 8.86 18.77 11.93
N SER A 149 8.52 17.67 11.26
CA SER A 149 7.32 17.62 10.41
C SER A 149 6.07 17.37 11.25
N VAL A 150 5.00 18.13 11.02
CA VAL A 150 3.73 18.02 11.77
C VAL A 150 2.63 17.47 10.86
N ASP A 151 1.84 16.53 11.37
CA ASP A 151 0.68 15.97 10.68
C ASP A 151 -0.54 15.93 11.61
N HIS A 152 -1.38 16.96 11.52
CA HIS A 152 -2.58 17.12 12.35
C HIS A 152 -3.68 16.09 12.06
N ARG A 153 -3.59 15.33 10.96
CA ARG A 153 -4.59 14.32 10.59
C ARG A 153 -4.39 12.98 11.28
N ARG A 154 -3.17 12.67 11.71
CA ARG A 154 -2.87 11.39 12.35
C ARG A 154 -3.36 11.42 13.79
N LYS A 155 -3.95 10.31 14.24
CA LYS A 155 -4.44 10.09 15.59
C LYS A 155 -3.66 8.96 16.24
N ASN A 156 -3.41 9.06 17.54
CA ASN A 156 -2.79 7.98 18.30
C ASN A 156 -3.90 7.07 18.87
N ARG A 157 -3.75 5.76 18.66
CA ARG A 157 -4.67 4.75 19.24
C ARG A 157 -4.01 3.91 20.33
N SER A 158 -2.68 3.79 20.27
CA SER A 158 -1.83 2.99 21.13
C SER A 158 -0.93 3.91 21.95
N LEU A 159 -0.74 3.59 23.23
CA LEU A 159 0.12 4.35 24.13
C LEU A 159 1.61 4.13 23.83
N GLU A 160 1.98 2.93 23.41
CA GLU A 160 3.34 2.53 23.03
C GLU A 160 3.84 3.37 21.85
N GLY A 161 3.01 3.50 20.81
CA GLY A 161 3.31 4.33 19.64
C GLY A 161 3.46 5.81 19.97
N LEU A 162 2.66 6.33 20.91
CA LEU A 162 2.78 7.70 21.41
C LEU A 162 4.12 7.88 22.15
N GLN A 163 4.44 6.98 23.09
CA GLN A 163 5.68 7.05 23.87
C GLN A 163 6.93 6.95 23.01
N ALA A 164 6.98 6.01 22.06
CA ALA A 164 8.10 5.86 21.13
C ALA A 164 8.37 7.15 20.32
N ASN A 165 7.30 7.81 19.85
CA ASN A 165 7.42 9.07 19.12
C ASN A 165 7.79 10.24 20.03
N VAL A 166 7.30 10.28 21.26
CA VAL A 166 7.71 11.30 22.25
C VAL A 166 9.19 11.15 22.60
N GLN A 167 9.67 9.92 22.83
CA GLN A 167 11.09 9.66 23.07
C GLN A 167 11.94 10.06 21.86
N ARG A 168 11.45 9.80 20.64
CA ARG A 168 12.09 10.27 19.41
C ARG A 168 12.17 11.80 19.31
N LEU A 169 11.15 12.52 19.75
CA LEU A 169 11.16 13.99 19.80
C LEU A 169 12.14 14.50 20.86
N LYS A 170 12.16 13.90 22.05
CA LYS A 170 13.09 14.26 23.13
C LYS A 170 14.55 14.03 22.72
N THR A 171 14.85 12.88 22.14
CA THR A 171 16.19 12.56 21.62
C THR A 171 16.62 13.48 20.48
N TYR A 172 15.70 13.88 19.60
CA TYR A 172 15.99 14.89 18.57
C TYR A 172 16.27 16.27 19.19
N LYS A 173 15.45 16.70 20.15
CA LYS A 173 15.62 18.00 20.83
C LYS A 173 16.97 18.07 21.56
N ALA A 174 17.41 16.99 22.21
CA ALA A 174 18.71 16.93 22.88
C ALA A 174 19.89 17.00 21.90
N LYS A 175 19.73 16.53 20.67
CA LYS A 175 20.77 16.55 19.62
C LYS A 175 20.71 17.79 18.71
N LEU A 176 19.72 18.66 18.91
CA LEU A 176 19.48 19.79 18.02
C LEU A 176 20.31 20.98 18.48
N VAL A 177 21.24 21.42 17.63
CA VAL A 177 21.96 22.69 17.79
C VAL A 177 21.15 23.80 17.13
N VAL A 178 20.73 24.80 17.92
CA VAL A 178 19.92 25.92 17.42
C VAL A 178 20.79 27.17 17.32
N PHE A 179 20.85 27.73 16.11
CA PHE A 179 21.63 28.93 15.85
C PHE A 179 20.82 30.19 16.22
N PRO A 180 21.45 31.18 16.88
CA PRO A 180 20.81 32.45 17.15
C PRO A 180 20.48 33.15 15.83
N ARG A 181 19.30 33.76 15.75
CA ARG A 181 18.85 34.49 14.55
C ARG A 181 19.78 35.66 14.20
N ARG A 182 20.40 36.27 15.22
CA ARG A 182 21.43 37.31 15.10
C ARG A 182 22.59 36.90 15.98
N ALA A 183 23.81 36.81 15.42
CA ALA A 183 24.99 36.31 16.14
C ALA A 183 25.28 37.06 17.46
N LYS A 184 24.99 38.36 17.51
CA LYS A 184 25.23 39.21 18.70
C LYS A 184 24.09 39.21 19.72
N HIS A 185 22.94 38.60 19.42
CA HIS A 185 21.77 38.59 20.32
C HIS A 185 21.29 37.16 20.54
N ILE A 186 21.87 36.52 21.56
CA ILE A 186 21.55 35.16 21.98
C ILE A 186 20.27 35.21 22.83
N LYS A 187 19.30 34.35 22.50
CA LYS A 187 18.02 34.21 23.22
C LYS A 187 17.96 32.89 23.95
N ALA A 188 17.00 32.78 24.88
CA ALA A 188 16.69 31.53 25.54
C ALA A 188 16.31 30.44 24.50
N GLY A 189 17.10 29.37 24.46
CA GLY A 189 16.93 28.24 23.54
C GLY A 189 17.92 28.19 22.36
N ASP A 190 18.83 29.17 22.25
CA ASP A 190 19.99 29.09 21.35
C ASP A 190 21.12 28.26 21.98
N SER A 191 21.91 27.59 21.16
CA SER A 191 23.07 26.79 21.60
C SER A 191 24.26 27.69 22.00
N PRO A 192 25.17 27.21 22.88
CA PRO A 192 26.40 27.92 23.21
C PRO A 192 27.31 28.07 21.99
N ALA A 193 28.20 29.07 22.02
CA ALA A 193 29.08 29.40 20.90
C ALA A 193 30.01 28.22 20.50
N GLU A 194 30.41 27.38 21.46
CA GLU A 194 31.26 26.22 21.23
C GLU A 194 30.57 25.13 20.39
N GLU A 195 29.29 24.82 20.67
CA GLU A 195 28.51 23.87 19.88
C GLU A 195 28.24 24.39 18.47
N ILE A 196 28.09 25.70 18.32
CA ILE A 196 27.87 26.36 17.04
C ILE A 196 29.11 26.26 16.16
N ALA A 197 30.30 26.48 16.72
CA ALA A 197 31.56 26.38 15.97
C ALA A 197 31.82 24.94 15.49
N ASN A 198 31.46 23.95 16.30
CA ASN A 198 31.63 22.53 15.97
C ASN A 198 30.47 21.95 15.13
N ALA A 199 29.46 22.76 14.81
CA ALA A 199 28.28 22.29 14.09
C ALA A 199 28.63 21.90 12.64
N THR A 200 28.61 20.60 12.38
CA THR A 200 28.82 20.05 11.04
C THR A 200 27.50 19.58 10.41
N GLN A 201 27.42 19.65 9.08
CA GLN A 201 26.26 19.14 8.37
C GLN A 201 26.29 17.61 8.36
N LEU A 202 25.32 16.98 9.03
CA LEU A 202 25.19 15.54 9.04
C LEU A 202 24.80 15.01 7.65
N GLN A 203 25.66 14.16 7.09
CA GLN A 203 25.44 13.48 5.81
C GLN A 203 24.71 12.15 6.06
N GLY A 204 23.48 12.02 5.54
CA GLY A 204 22.67 10.79 5.65
C GLY A 204 21.45 10.91 6.59
N PRO A 205 20.75 9.79 6.84
CA PRO A 205 19.59 9.78 7.71
C PRO A 205 20.00 9.95 9.17
N TYR A 206 19.51 11.00 9.83
CA TYR A 206 19.65 11.17 11.28
C TYR A 206 18.52 10.44 12.02
N LEU A 207 18.87 9.77 13.12
CA LEU A 207 17.99 8.88 13.89
C LEU A 207 17.27 7.84 13.01
N PRO A 208 18.01 6.95 12.31
CA PRO A 208 17.38 5.94 11.47
C PRO A 208 16.44 5.04 12.28
N ILE A 209 15.31 4.67 11.66
CA ILE A 209 14.34 3.77 12.28
C ILE A 209 14.87 2.34 12.11
N ALA A 210 15.49 1.82 13.17
CA ALA A 210 15.89 0.43 13.23
C ALA A 210 14.69 -0.47 13.52
N ARG A 211 14.75 -1.71 13.03
CA ARG A 211 13.81 -2.76 13.43
C ARG A 211 14.50 -3.58 14.52
N GLU A 212 14.12 -3.34 15.75
CA GLU A 212 14.57 -4.16 16.87
C GLU A 212 14.03 -5.57 16.68
N LYS A 213 14.93 -6.55 16.68
CA LYS A 213 14.56 -7.95 16.75
C LYS A 213 14.47 -8.27 18.24
N PRO A 214 13.32 -8.76 18.75
CA PRO A 214 13.24 -9.17 20.14
C PRO A 214 14.26 -10.29 20.38
N THR A 215 15.07 -10.14 21.42
CA THR A 215 15.93 -11.20 21.93
C THR A 215 15.06 -12.16 22.72
N VAL A 216 15.13 -13.46 22.38
CA VAL A 216 14.39 -14.50 23.10
C VAL A 216 15.34 -15.12 24.12
N GLU A 217 14.98 -15.04 25.39
CA GLU A 217 15.67 -15.76 26.46
C GLU A 217 15.11 -17.19 26.56
N LEU A 218 16.00 -18.14 26.86
CA LEU A 218 15.61 -19.53 27.04
C LEU A 218 15.00 -19.71 28.44
N VAL A 219 13.69 -19.91 28.50
CA VAL A 219 12.95 -20.13 29.74
C VAL A 219 12.62 -21.62 29.88
N LYS A 220 12.63 -22.14 31.11
CA LYS A 220 12.17 -23.51 31.40
C LYS A 220 10.69 -23.64 31.05
N VAL A 221 10.32 -24.73 30.37
CA VAL A 221 8.94 -25.00 29.97
C VAL A 221 8.10 -25.32 31.20
N THR A 222 7.12 -24.47 31.51
CA THR A 222 6.16 -24.68 32.61
C THR A 222 5.13 -25.75 32.23
N ASP A 223 4.50 -26.38 33.21
CA ASP A 223 3.49 -27.42 32.94
C ASP A 223 2.22 -26.86 32.29
N GLU A 224 1.94 -25.57 32.46
CA GLU A 224 0.91 -24.82 31.72
C GLU A 224 1.20 -24.78 30.21
N LEU A 225 2.47 -24.56 29.82
CA LEU A 225 2.87 -24.55 28.40
C LEU A 225 2.78 -25.94 27.79
N LYS A 226 3.02 -27.01 28.57
CA LYS A 226 2.90 -28.40 28.11
C LYS A 226 1.43 -28.81 27.93
N SER A 227 0.55 -28.37 28.81
CA SER A 227 -0.88 -28.68 28.75
C SER A 227 -1.65 -27.83 27.73
N PHE A 228 -1.07 -26.71 27.25
CA PHE A 228 -1.70 -25.84 26.27
C PHE A 228 -1.80 -26.47 24.87
N LYS A 229 -3.02 -26.85 24.47
CA LYS A 229 -3.34 -27.36 23.13
C LYS A 229 -3.52 -26.22 22.12
N ALA A 230 -2.42 -25.75 21.52
CA ALA A 230 -2.41 -24.60 20.61
C ALA A 230 -3.33 -24.77 19.38
N TYR A 231 -3.35 -25.96 18.75
CA TYR A 231 -4.19 -26.22 17.57
C TYR A 231 -5.69 -26.13 17.90
N ASP A 232 -6.11 -26.78 18.99
CA ASP A 232 -7.50 -26.79 19.44
C ASP A 232 -7.96 -25.37 19.78
N LYS A 233 -7.12 -24.60 20.47
CA LYS A 233 -7.41 -23.19 20.79
C LYS A 233 -7.64 -22.37 19.52
N LEU A 234 -6.81 -22.50 18.49
CA LEU A 234 -7.01 -21.80 17.21
C LEU A 234 -8.33 -22.17 16.53
N ARG A 235 -8.76 -23.43 16.63
CA ARG A 235 -10.05 -23.90 16.08
C ARG A 235 -11.23 -23.33 16.86
N VAL A 236 -11.15 -23.33 18.20
CA VAL A 236 -12.16 -22.74 19.08
C VAL A 236 -12.30 -21.23 18.84
N GLU A 237 -11.22 -20.48 18.66
CA GLU A 237 -11.29 -19.04 18.37
C GLU A 237 -11.93 -18.75 16.99
N ARG A 238 -11.62 -19.55 15.97
CA ARG A 238 -12.31 -19.48 14.67
C ARG A 238 -13.81 -19.78 14.79
N MET A 239 -14.17 -20.77 15.62
CA MET A 239 -15.57 -21.10 15.90
C MET A 239 -16.27 -19.96 16.64
N ASN A 240 -15.65 -19.39 17.68
CA ASN A 240 -16.18 -18.28 18.45
C ASN A 240 -16.48 -17.08 17.55
N THR A 241 -15.52 -16.65 16.74
CA THR A 241 -15.71 -15.54 15.77
C THR A 241 -16.82 -15.82 14.75
N ARG A 242 -16.93 -17.06 14.25
CA ARG A 242 -18.01 -17.47 13.34
C ARG A 242 -19.40 -17.43 13.98
N HIS A 243 -19.52 -17.82 15.25
CA HIS A 243 -20.81 -17.99 15.93
C HIS A 243 -21.25 -16.80 16.79
N ILE A 244 -20.54 -15.66 16.79
CA ILE A 244 -20.93 -14.45 17.54
C ILE A 244 -22.39 -14.08 17.27
N GLY A 245 -22.77 -13.94 16.00
CA GLY A 245 -24.13 -13.52 15.63
C GLY A 245 -25.20 -14.51 16.06
N ALA A 246 -24.96 -15.81 15.87
CA ALA A 246 -25.91 -16.86 16.26
C ALA A 246 -26.10 -16.92 17.78
N ARG A 247 -25.03 -16.76 18.55
CA ARG A 247 -25.08 -16.76 20.02
C ARG A 247 -25.80 -15.51 20.56
N LEU A 248 -25.54 -14.34 19.99
CA LEU A 248 -26.25 -13.11 20.36
C LEU A 248 -27.75 -13.20 20.04
N LYS A 249 -28.11 -13.77 18.87
CA LYS A 249 -29.50 -14.01 18.51
C LYS A 249 -30.19 -14.95 19.51
N LYS A 250 -29.56 -16.10 19.81
CA LYS A 250 -30.12 -17.08 20.74
C LYS A 250 -30.26 -16.52 22.16
N ALA A 251 -29.30 -15.73 22.63
CA ALA A 251 -29.40 -15.04 23.92
C ALA A 251 -30.56 -14.04 23.94
N ALA A 252 -30.72 -13.24 22.88
CA ALA A 252 -31.83 -12.30 22.77
C ALA A 252 -33.21 -12.97 22.62
N GLU A 253 -33.28 -14.19 22.07
CA GLU A 253 -34.50 -14.99 22.01
C GLU A 253 -34.84 -15.58 23.38
N ALA A 254 -33.86 -16.14 24.09
CA ALA A 254 -34.04 -16.63 25.46
C ALA A 254 -34.52 -15.53 26.42
N GLU A 255 -33.92 -14.32 26.36
CA GLU A 255 -34.37 -13.18 27.17
C GLU A 255 -35.79 -12.69 26.82
N LYS A 256 -36.27 -12.93 25.60
CA LYS A 256 -37.64 -12.61 25.19
C LYS A 256 -38.63 -13.66 25.65
N GLU A 257 -38.22 -14.93 25.66
CA GLU A 257 -39.02 -16.03 26.20
C GLU A 257 -39.13 -15.96 27.73
N GLU A 258 -38.08 -15.54 28.45
CA GLU A 258 -38.13 -15.32 29.90
C GLU A 258 -38.96 -14.09 30.32
N LYS A 259 -39.17 -13.13 29.42
CA LYS A 259 -39.98 -11.92 29.68
C LYS A 259 -41.44 -12.05 29.22
N LYS A 260 -41.81 -13.20 28.66
CA LYS A 260 -43.16 -13.49 28.17
C LYS A 260 -43.85 -14.44 29.13
#